data_AF-A0AAJ4E0B1-F1
#
_entry.id   AF-A0AAJ4E0B1-F1
#
_cell.length_a   1.000
_cell.length_b   1.000
_cell.length_c   1.000
_cell.angle_alpha   90.00
_cell.angle_beta   90.00
_cell.angle_gamma   90.00
#
_symmetry.space_group_name_H-M   'P 1'
#
loop_
_entity.id
_entity.type
_entity.pdbx_description
1 polymer ?
#
loop_
_entity_poly.entity_id
_entity_poly.type
_entity_poly.pdbx_seq_one_letter_code
_entity_poly.pdbx_strand_id
1 'polypeptide(L)'
;MTTALSAKAKAELGSLMVNTSELVDLLSLLPREHLSDYPLLQKEIFSKHPKVKGYNKALKDKLFTKEEFRDRIFARLDIFAYEMAVSMNTDYLIERVMLLVGSEINKIDELEINEIGADVLQRILLELSTQVRKQVQPKADHPFLAERGRIDHSFWRHADKAYDAFKEGYTTQAALDAWCQLNLHTRCPQSFIRWLKTHEDPREINEWIDYVSQGND
;
A
#
# COMPACT_ATOMS: atom_id res chain seq x y z
N MET A 1 -23.13 -12.93 3.21
CA MET A 1 -23.23 -12.68 4.67
C MET A 1 -23.61 -11.23 4.85
N THR A 2 -24.51 -10.88 5.77
CA THR A 2 -24.82 -9.48 6.12
C THR A 2 -23.86 -9.01 7.20
N THR A 3 -22.88 -8.18 6.85
CA THR A 3 -21.93 -7.57 7.79
C THR A 3 -22.66 -6.58 8.72
N ALA A 4 -22.66 -6.87 10.02
CA ALA A 4 -23.26 -6.00 11.02
C ALA A 4 -22.33 -4.82 11.32
N LEU A 5 -22.61 -3.65 10.73
CA LEU A 5 -21.86 -2.43 11.03
C LEU A 5 -22.00 -2.02 12.50
N SER A 6 -20.91 -1.55 13.11
CA SER A 6 -20.89 -1.02 14.47
C SER A 6 -21.72 0.27 14.59
N ALA A 7 -22.04 0.70 15.82
CA ALA A 7 -22.80 1.93 16.04
C ALA A 7 -22.09 3.18 15.48
N LYS A 8 -20.75 3.25 15.58
CA LYS A 8 -19.94 4.32 14.98
C LYS A 8 -19.99 4.28 13.46
N ALA A 9 -19.72 3.12 12.84
CA ALA A 9 -19.77 2.96 11.39
C ALA A 9 -21.16 3.23 10.79
N LYS A 10 -22.25 2.95 11.54
CA LYS A 10 -23.62 3.34 11.17
C LYS A 10 -23.85 4.85 11.26
N ALA A 11 -23.27 5.54 12.24
CA ALA A 11 -23.34 6.99 12.37
C ALA A 11 -22.53 7.70 11.27
N GLU A 12 -21.34 7.19 10.94
CA GLU A 12 -20.50 7.68 9.84
C GLU A 12 -21.19 7.47 8.48
N LEU A 13 -21.70 6.26 8.21
CA LEU A 13 -22.48 5.98 7.00
C LEU A 13 -23.76 6.84 6.94
N GLY A 14 -24.44 7.05 8.07
CA GLY A 14 -25.58 7.94 8.17
C GLY A 14 -25.21 9.39 7.86
N SER A 15 -24.09 9.88 8.40
CA SER A 15 -23.57 11.21 8.09
C SER A 15 -23.23 11.35 6.61
N LEU A 16 -22.64 10.33 5.98
CA LEU A 16 -22.33 10.31 4.56
C LEU A 16 -23.60 10.31 3.68
N MET A 17 -24.64 9.60 4.10
CA MET A 17 -25.94 9.57 3.41
C MET A 17 -26.75 10.85 3.59
N VAL A 18 -26.54 11.60 4.68
CA VAL A 18 -27.14 12.93 4.93
C VAL A 18 -26.37 14.03 4.19
N ASN A 19 -25.04 14.00 4.22
CA ASN A 19 -24.16 14.94 3.52
C ASN A 19 -24.00 14.55 2.05
N THR A 20 -25.10 14.59 1.28
CA THR A 20 -25.15 14.13 -0.11
C THR A 20 -24.11 14.77 -1.04
N SER A 21 -23.58 15.96 -0.72
CA SER A 21 -22.49 16.60 -1.46
C SER A 21 -21.15 15.86 -1.30
N GLU A 22 -20.79 15.47 -0.08
CA GLU A 22 -19.54 14.75 0.21
C GLU A 22 -19.58 13.35 -0.41
N LEU A 23 -20.74 12.70 -0.35
CA LEU A 23 -20.99 11.43 -1.03
C LEU A 23 -20.88 11.57 -2.56
N VAL A 24 -21.45 12.63 -3.17
CA VAL A 24 -21.33 12.88 -4.61
C VAL A 24 -19.89 13.15 -5.03
N ASP A 25 -19.12 13.92 -4.25
CA ASP A 25 -17.72 14.20 -4.55
C ASP A 25 -16.86 12.92 -4.43
N LEU A 26 -17.08 12.09 -3.40
CA LEU A 26 -16.42 10.77 -3.27
C LEU A 26 -16.76 9.83 -4.43
N LEU A 27 -18.05 9.71 -4.79
CA LEU A 27 -18.50 8.92 -5.93
C LEU A 27 -17.96 9.46 -7.27
N SER A 28 -17.59 10.74 -7.36
CA SER A 28 -16.96 11.34 -8.56
C SER A 28 -15.51 10.91 -8.78
N LEU A 29 -14.84 10.40 -7.74
CA LEU A 29 -13.45 9.95 -7.77
C LEU A 29 -13.31 8.45 -8.09
N LEU A 30 -14.42 7.69 -8.07
CA LEU A 30 -14.40 6.26 -8.37
C LEU A 30 -14.25 5.99 -9.89
N PRO A 31 -13.64 4.85 -10.27
CA PRO A 31 -13.70 4.35 -11.64
C PRO A 31 -15.16 4.22 -12.11
N ARG A 32 -15.45 4.60 -13.37
CA ARG A 32 -16.82 4.71 -13.86
C ARG A 32 -17.55 3.36 -13.88
N GLU A 33 -16.78 2.29 -14.10
CA GLU A 33 -17.20 0.90 -14.09
C GLU A 33 -17.92 0.53 -12.78
N HIS A 34 -17.53 1.13 -11.66
CA HIS A 34 -18.14 0.90 -10.34
C HIS A 34 -19.56 1.50 -10.21
N LEU A 35 -19.99 2.34 -11.17
CA LEU A 35 -21.34 2.90 -11.27
C LEU A 35 -22.05 2.46 -12.57
N SER A 36 -21.65 1.32 -13.14
CA SER A 36 -22.22 0.76 -14.37
C SER A 36 -23.73 0.48 -14.28
N ASP A 37 -24.21 -0.03 -13.15
CA ASP A 37 -25.64 -0.25 -12.87
C ASP A 37 -26.45 1.06 -12.69
N TYR A 38 -25.77 2.20 -12.52
CA TYR A 38 -26.38 3.50 -12.24
C TYR A 38 -26.02 4.57 -13.31
N PRO A 39 -26.31 4.34 -14.61
CA PRO A 39 -25.81 5.17 -15.70
C PRO A 39 -26.29 6.63 -15.65
N LEU A 40 -27.48 6.90 -15.09
CA LEU A 40 -27.96 8.26 -14.86
C LEU A 40 -27.11 8.97 -13.79
N LEU A 41 -26.81 8.30 -12.67
CA LEU A 41 -25.97 8.83 -11.59
C LEU A 41 -24.53 9.07 -12.08
N GLN A 42 -23.95 8.09 -12.79
CA GLN A 42 -22.62 8.19 -13.41
C GLN A 42 -22.52 9.40 -14.35
N LYS A 43 -23.54 9.63 -15.19
CA LYS A 43 -23.64 10.79 -16.09
C LYS A 43 -23.82 12.10 -15.33
N GLU A 44 -24.73 12.14 -14.36
CA GLU A 44 -25.01 13.30 -13.51
C GLU A 44 -23.74 13.76 -12.79
N ILE A 45 -23.12 12.88 -12.01
CA ILE A 45 -21.91 13.15 -11.24
C ILE A 45 -20.79 13.66 -12.16
N PHE A 46 -20.41 12.89 -13.19
CA PHE A 46 -19.26 13.28 -14.02
C PHE A 46 -19.50 14.57 -14.81
N SER A 47 -20.70 14.76 -15.39
CA SER A 47 -20.97 15.94 -16.21
C SER A 47 -21.25 17.21 -15.39
N LYS A 48 -21.75 17.07 -14.15
CA LYS A 48 -22.01 18.22 -13.26
C LYS A 48 -20.82 18.60 -12.38
N HIS A 49 -19.86 17.71 -12.13
CA HIS A 49 -18.70 17.96 -11.27
C HIS A 49 -17.91 19.22 -11.67
N PRO A 50 -17.60 20.16 -10.73
CA PRO A 50 -17.00 21.45 -11.07
C PRO A 50 -15.66 21.38 -11.83
N LYS A 51 -14.77 20.44 -11.48
CA LYS A 51 -13.46 20.31 -12.14
C LYS A 51 -13.61 19.84 -13.59
N VAL A 52 -14.61 19.00 -13.89
CA VAL A 52 -14.92 18.56 -15.27
C VAL A 52 -15.52 19.70 -16.10
N LYS A 53 -16.37 20.54 -15.51
CA LYS A 53 -16.85 21.78 -16.15
C LYS A 53 -15.69 22.74 -16.43
N GLY A 54 -14.78 22.92 -15.47
CA GLY A 54 -13.57 23.74 -15.62
C GLY A 54 -12.68 23.27 -16.76
N TYR A 55 -12.36 21.97 -16.82
CA TYR A 55 -11.60 21.35 -17.91
C TYR A 55 -12.27 21.57 -19.28
N ASN A 56 -13.56 21.26 -19.40
CA ASN A 56 -14.31 21.44 -20.66
C ASN A 56 -14.45 22.92 -21.07
N LYS A 57 -14.42 23.86 -20.12
CA LYS A 57 -14.33 25.30 -20.42
C LYS A 57 -12.92 25.65 -20.91
N ALA A 58 -11.86 25.24 -20.21
CA ALA A 58 -10.48 25.54 -20.59
C ALA A 58 -10.11 25.05 -22.00
N LEU A 59 -10.64 23.90 -22.44
CA LEU A 59 -10.51 23.42 -23.82
C LEU A 59 -11.22 24.33 -24.84
N LYS A 60 -12.41 24.84 -24.53
CA LYS A 60 -13.17 25.75 -25.41
C LYS A 60 -12.52 27.13 -25.49
N ASP A 61 -12.03 27.61 -24.36
CA ASP A 61 -11.31 28.87 -24.20
C ASP A 61 -9.85 28.78 -24.70
N LYS A 62 -9.43 27.60 -25.19
CA LYS A 62 -8.09 27.29 -25.74
C LYS A 62 -6.92 27.60 -24.80
N LEU A 63 -7.13 27.42 -23.49
CA LEU A 63 -6.08 27.58 -22.47
C LEU A 63 -5.04 26.44 -22.51
N PHE A 64 -5.46 25.28 -23.03
CA PHE A 64 -4.62 24.13 -23.38
C PHE A 64 -5.41 23.19 -24.32
N THR A 65 -4.70 22.30 -24.99
CA THR A 65 -5.25 21.19 -25.80
C THR A 65 -5.45 19.92 -24.96
N LYS A 66 -6.19 18.95 -25.53
CA LYS A 66 -6.34 17.62 -24.91
C LYS A 66 -5.03 16.82 -24.93
N GLU A 67 -4.19 17.00 -25.94
CA GLU A 67 -2.85 16.41 -26.00
C GLU A 67 -1.97 16.95 -24.87
N GLU A 68 -1.74 18.28 -24.79
CA GLU A 68 -0.92 18.89 -23.72
C GLU A 68 -1.37 18.47 -22.32
N PHE A 69 -2.69 18.40 -22.06
CA PHE A 69 -3.20 17.97 -20.77
C PHE A 69 -2.89 16.49 -20.46
N ARG A 70 -2.95 15.60 -21.46
CA ARG A 70 -2.56 14.19 -21.33
C ARG A 70 -1.05 14.05 -21.14
N ASP A 71 -0.27 14.80 -21.91
CA ASP A 71 1.18 14.66 -21.94
C ASP A 71 1.79 15.22 -20.64
N ARG A 72 1.14 16.21 -20.01
CA ARG A 72 1.44 16.66 -18.63
C ARG A 72 1.03 15.66 -17.54
N ILE A 73 0.09 14.74 -17.80
CA ILE A 73 -0.19 13.60 -16.91
C ILE A 73 0.92 12.56 -17.06
N PHE A 74 1.27 12.18 -18.29
CA PHE A 74 2.32 11.20 -18.58
C PHE A 74 3.66 11.64 -17.99
N ALA A 75 4.10 12.88 -18.23
CA ALA A 75 5.31 13.43 -17.64
C ALA A 75 5.34 13.40 -16.10
N ARG A 76 4.19 13.37 -15.40
CA ARG A 76 4.16 13.15 -13.94
C ARG A 76 4.16 11.67 -13.55
N LEU A 77 3.58 10.79 -14.36
CA LEU A 77 3.72 9.33 -14.19
C LEU A 77 5.18 8.90 -14.37
N ASP A 78 5.90 9.48 -15.34
CA ASP A 78 7.32 9.19 -15.59
C ASP A 78 8.18 9.57 -14.37
N ILE A 79 7.92 10.74 -13.77
CA ILE A 79 8.61 11.16 -12.54
C ILE A 79 8.24 10.22 -11.37
N PHE A 80 6.97 9.81 -11.21
CA PHE A 80 6.60 8.82 -10.18
C PHE A 80 7.31 7.47 -10.40
N ALA A 81 7.43 7.01 -11.64
CA ALA A 81 8.13 5.78 -11.99
C ALA A 81 9.63 5.88 -11.66
N TYR A 82 10.26 7.03 -11.93
CA TYR A 82 11.65 7.32 -11.53
C TYR A 82 11.81 7.39 -10.00
N GLU A 83 10.95 8.14 -9.29
CA GLU A 83 10.93 8.22 -7.83
C GLU A 83 10.84 6.82 -7.18
N MET A 84 10.06 5.89 -7.76
CA MET A 84 10.01 4.50 -7.34
C MET A 84 11.23 3.67 -7.75
N ALA A 85 11.72 3.80 -8.98
CA ALA A 85 12.85 3.04 -9.50
C ALA A 85 14.15 3.28 -8.71
N VAL A 86 14.37 4.52 -8.26
CA VAL A 86 15.51 4.89 -7.38
C VAL A 86 15.49 4.15 -6.03
N SER A 87 14.32 3.65 -5.59
CA SER A 87 14.17 2.83 -4.37
C SER A 87 14.25 1.32 -4.59
N MET A 88 14.47 0.86 -5.83
CA MET A 88 14.54 -0.55 -6.20
C MET A 88 15.99 -1.03 -6.32
N ASN A 89 16.23 -2.32 -6.06
CA ASN A 89 17.46 -2.95 -6.51
C ASN A 89 17.37 -3.12 -8.04
N THR A 90 18.28 -2.46 -8.76
CA THR A 90 18.34 -2.48 -10.23
C THR A 90 19.67 -3.02 -10.75
N ASP A 91 20.44 -3.71 -9.91
CA ASP A 91 21.80 -4.19 -10.23
C ASP A 91 21.81 -5.04 -11.50
N TYR A 92 20.78 -5.87 -11.70
CA TYR A 92 20.59 -6.70 -12.90
C TYR A 92 20.38 -5.89 -14.20
N LEU A 93 19.80 -4.69 -14.11
CA LEU A 93 19.70 -3.77 -15.24
C LEU A 93 21.06 -3.10 -15.51
N ILE A 94 21.78 -2.72 -14.45
CA ILE A 94 23.13 -2.14 -14.56
C ILE A 94 24.08 -3.15 -15.20
N GLU A 95 24.06 -4.42 -14.76
CA GLU A 95 24.79 -5.53 -15.39
C GLU A 95 24.42 -5.69 -16.87
N ARG A 96 23.12 -5.66 -17.21
CA ARG A 96 22.64 -5.78 -18.59
C ARG A 96 23.11 -4.62 -19.47
N VAL A 97 22.97 -3.38 -19.01
CA VAL A 97 23.35 -2.17 -19.74
C VAL A 97 24.86 -2.04 -19.86
N MET A 98 25.63 -2.37 -18.82
CA MET A 98 27.10 -2.41 -18.86
C MET A 98 27.62 -3.35 -19.96
N LEU A 99 26.94 -4.48 -20.20
CA LEU A 99 27.29 -5.42 -21.28
C LEU A 99 26.92 -4.90 -22.69
N LEU A 100 26.11 -3.84 -22.80
CA LEU A 100 25.71 -3.21 -24.07
C LEU A 100 26.55 -1.97 -24.38
N VAL A 101 26.74 -1.06 -23.42
CA VAL A 101 27.41 0.25 -23.62
C VAL A 101 28.83 0.35 -23.03
N GLY A 102 29.23 -0.58 -22.16
CA GLY A 102 30.53 -0.53 -21.48
C GLY A 102 30.73 0.76 -20.68
N SER A 103 31.66 1.61 -21.13
CA SER A 103 31.95 2.93 -20.54
C SER A 103 31.27 4.11 -21.26
N GLU A 104 30.55 3.87 -22.37
CA GLU A 104 29.95 4.92 -23.19
C GLU A 104 28.56 5.32 -22.68
N ILE A 105 28.51 5.98 -21.51
CA ILE A 105 27.25 6.34 -20.81
C ILE A 105 26.20 7.04 -21.69
N ASN A 106 26.63 7.86 -22.65
CA ASN A 106 25.73 8.58 -23.57
C ASN A 106 24.92 7.64 -24.49
N LYS A 107 25.41 6.43 -24.75
CA LYS A 107 24.69 5.43 -25.57
C LYS A 107 23.49 4.83 -24.86
N ILE A 108 23.34 5.03 -23.54
CA ILE A 108 22.16 4.56 -22.79
C ILE A 108 20.89 5.24 -23.32
N ASP A 109 20.97 6.51 -23.71
CA ASP A 109 19.86 7.27 -24.30
C ASP A 109 19.52 6.81 -25.74
N GLU A 110 20.37 6.00 -26.37
CA GLU A 110 20.20 5.46 -27.72
C GLU A 110 19.66 4.01 -27.72
N LEU A 111 19.59 3.34 -26.58
CA LEU A 111 19.22 1.91 -26.48
C LEU A 111 17.75 1.62 -26.81
N GLU A 112 17.52 0.65 -27.70
CA GLU A 112 16.18 0.16 -28.00
C GLU A 112 15.69 -0.94 -27.02
N ILE A 113 14.36 -1.12 -26.96
CA ILE A 113 13.67 -2.12 -26.10
C ILE A 113 14.12 -3.57 -26.41
N ASN A 114 14.44 -3.84 -27.67
CA ASN A 114 14.94 -5.14 -28.16
C ASN A 114 16.38 -5.42 -27.69
N GLU A 115 17.25 -4.41 -27.58
CA GLU A 115 18.62 -4.51 -27.11
C GLU A 115 18.69 -4.74 -25.59
N ILE A 116 17.95 -3.96 -24.80
CA ILE A 116 17.85 -4.17 -23.35
C ILE A 116 17.25 -5.55 -23.06
N GLY A 117 16.20 -5.92 -23.80
CA GLY A 117 15.55 -7.23 -23.74
C GLY A 117 14.24 -7.21 -22.95
N ALA A 118 13.21 -7.84 -23.52
CA ALA A 118 11.84 -7.81 -23.00
C ALA A 118 11.73 -8.35 -21.57
N ASP A 119 12.44 -9.42 -21.21
CA ASP A 119 12.38 -10.02 -19.88
C ASP A 119 12.92 -9.09 -18.77
N VAL A 120 13.99 -8.35 -19.07
CA VAL A 120 14.61 -7.39 -18.15
C VAL A 120 13.66 -6.20 -17.91
N LEU A 121 13.08 -5.67 -18.98
CA LEU A 121 12.09 -4.58 -18.90
C LEU A 121 10.79 -5.03 -18.22
N GLN A 122 10.30 -6.24 -18.51
CA GLN A 122 9.13 -6.81 -17.86
C GLN A 122 9.35 -7.00 -16.36
N ARG A 123 10.54 -7.43 -15.94
CA ARG A 123 10.90 -7.52 -14.52
C ARG A 123 10.83 -6.17 -13.83
N ILE A 124 11.40 -5.12 -14.42
CA ILE A 124 11.34 -3.75 -13.87
C ILE A 124 9.88 -3.28 -13.74
N LEU A 125 9.05 -3.51 -14.77
CA LEU A 125 7.64 -3.13 -14.76
C LEU A 125 6.82 -3.89 -13.69
N LEU A 126 7.13 -5.16 -13.42
CA LEU A 126 6.52 -5.96 -12.34
C LEU A 126 6.98 -5.49 -10.96
N GLU A 127 8.26 -5.16 -10.79
CA GLU A 127 8.81 -4.60 -9.55
C GLU A 127 8.20 -3.21 -9.27
N LEU A 128 8.12 -2.31 -10.26
CA LEU A 128 7.42 -1.02 -10.17
C LEU A 128 5.93 -1.19 -9.82
N SER A 129 5.21 -2.09 -10.50
CA SER A 129 3.79 -2.38 -10.18
C SER A 129 3.61 -2.86 -8.73
N THR A 130 4.61 -3.55 -8.18
CA THR A 130 4.64 -3.98 -6.78
C THR A 130 4.91 -2.81 -5.83
N GLN A 131 5.81 -1.88 -6.18
CA GLN A 131 6.08 -0.67 -5.38
C GLN A 131 4.85 0.28 -5.35
N VAL A 132 4.15 0.49 -6.48
CA VAL A 132 2.88 1.25 -6.51
C VAL A 132 1.88 0.70 -5.50
N ARG A 133 1.72 -0.63 -5.44
CA ARG A 133 0.80 -1.28 -4.49
C ARG A 133 1.21 -1.06 -3.03
N LYS A 134 2.51 -1.06 -2.72
CA LYS A 134 3.01 -0.77 -1.36
C LYS A 134 2.83 0.70 -0.94
N GLN A 135 2.93 1.64 -1.87
CA GLN A 135 2.73 3.06 -1.58
C GLN A 135 1.24 3.43 -1.40
N VAL A 136 0.33 2.68 -2.06
CA VAL A 136 -1.13 2.92 -2.00
C VAL A 136 -1.84 2.06 -0.94
N GLN A 137 -1.24 0.94 -0.52
CA GLN A 137 -1.66 0.26 0.71
C GLN A 137 -1.45 1.20 1.90
N PRO A 138 -2.41 1.33 2.83
CA PRO A 138 -2.10 1.92 4.12
C PRO A 138 -0.98 1.10 4.76
N LYS A 139 -0.04 1.77 5.43
CA LYS A 139 0.90 1.09 6.33
C LYS A 139 0.05 0.35 7.36
N ALA A 140 -0.04 -0.97 7.27
CA ALA A 140 -1.08 -1.75 7.94
C ALA A 140 -1.11 -1.45 9.44
N ASP A 141 -2.21 -0.91 9.95
CA ASP A 141 -2.18 -0.13 11.20
C ASP A 141 -1.68 -0.93 12.42
N HIS A 142 -1.92 -2.25 12.47
CA HIS A 142 -1.52 -3.10 13.61
C HIS A 142 -0.83 -4.42 13.20
N PRO A 143 0.30 -4.78 13.86
CA PRO A 143 1.55 -4.44 13.18
C PRO A 143 2.71 -5.47 13.27
N PHE A 144 3.66 -5.24 14.19
CA PHE A 144 5.03 -5.77 14.31
C PHE A 144 6.21 -5.19 13.48
N LEU A 145 6.15 -4.31 12.46
CA LEU A 145 5.10 -3.72 11.62
C LEU A 145 5.42 -4.14 10.18
N ALA A 146 5.23 -5.44 9.89
CA ALA A 146 5.87 -6.09 8.74
C ALA A 146 7.42 -5.85 8.78
N GLU A 147 8.27 -5.99 7.76
CA GLU A 147 8.07 -6.22 6.31
C GLU A 147 8.27 -7.69 5.88
N ARG A 148 8.68 -8.60 6.77
CA ARG A 148 8.82 -10.03 6.48
C ARG A 148 8.39 -10.93 7.63
N GLY A 149 7.50 -11.88 7.33
CA GLY A 149 7.00 -12.91 8.25
C GLY A 149 5.54 -13.26 7.97
N ARG A 150 5.05 -14.36 8.56
CA ARG A 150 3.60 -14.62 8.64
C ARG A 150 3.01 -13.69 9.70
N ILE A 151 1.95 -12.95 9.36
CA ILE A 151 1.16 -12.22 10.35
C ILE A 151 0.33 -13.25 11.12
N ASP A 152 0.54 -13.33 12.44
CA ASP A 152 -0.14 -14.28 13.32
C ASP A 152 -0.85 -13.56 14.47
N HIS A 153 -2.09 -13.15 14.23
CA HIS A 153 -2.87 -12.36 15.19
C HIS A 153 -3.11 -13.08 16.52
N SER A 154 -3.10 -14.43 16.53
CA SER A 154 -3.25 -15.26 17.74
C SER A 154 -2.04 -15.14 18.65
N PHE A 155 -0.83 -15.10 18.07
CA PHE A 155 0.39 -14.77 18.82
C PHE A 155 0.40 -13.30 19.27
N TRP A 156 0.17 -12.34 18.35
CA TRP A 156 0.43 -10.93 18.65
C TRP A 156 -0.52 -10.31 19.69
N ARG A 157 -1.72 -10.90 19.90
CA ARG A 157 -2.61 -10.54 21.04
C ARG A 157 -2.09 -11.00 22.41
N HIS A 158 -1.02 -11.79 22.43
CA HIS A 158 -0.39 -12.37 23.62
C HIS A 158 1.14 -12.12 23.66
N ALA A 159 1.60 -11.11 22.92
CA ALA A 159 3.02 -10.78 22.84
C ALA A 159 3.62 -10.43 24.21
N ASP A 160 2.81 -9.88 25.12
CA ASP A 160 3.19 -9.56 26.49
C ASP A 160 3.48 -10.80 27.32
N LYS A 161 2.63 -11.84 27.24
CA LYS A 161 2.85 -13.14 27.89
C LYS A 161 4.11 -13.83 27.33
N ALA A 162 4.36 -13.68 26.04
CA ALA A 162 5.59 -14.17 25.40
C ALA A 162 6.83 -13.35 25.80
N TYR A 163 6.67 -12.07 26.16
CA TYR A 163 7.73 -11.22 26.70
C TYR A 163 8.04 -11.57 28.17
N ASP A 164 7.02 -11.82 29.00
CA ASP A 164 7.19 -12.32 30.36
C ASP A 164 7.99 -13.62 30.35
N ALA A 165 7.61 -14.59 29.50
CA ALA A 165 8.36 -15.83 29.31
C ALA A 165 9.81 -15.58 28.82
N PHE A 166 10.03 -14.61 27.93
CA PHE A 166 11.38 -14.24 27.51
C PHE A 166 12.23 -13.72 28.68
N LYS A 167 11.65 -12.95 29.61
CA LYS A 167 12.31 -12.48 30.85
C LYS A 167 12.51 -13.60 31.88
N GLU A 168 11.61 -14.57 31.97
CA GLU A 168 11.75 -15.79 32.79
C GLU A 168 12.88 -16.72 32.32
N GLY A 169 13.41 -16.52 31.11
CA GLY A 169 14.58 -17.22 30.59
C GLY A 169 14.36 -18.01 29.30
N TYR A 170 13.14 -18.01 28.73
CA TYR A 170 12.83 -18.65 27.45
C TYR A 170 13.36 -17.82 26.26
N THR A 171 14.67 -17.59 26.25
CA THR A 171 15.37 -16.60 25.39
C THR A 171 15.73 -17.10 23.99
N THR A 172 15.54 -18.39 23.69
CA THR A 172 15.83 -18.97 22.37
C THR A 172 14.54 -19.28 21.61
N GLN A 173 14.59 -19.21 20.27
CA GLN A 173 13.38 -19.42 19.44
C GLN A 173 12.72 -20.78 19.69
N ALA A 174 13.50 -21.85 19.90
CA ALA A 174 12.97 -23.18 20.15
C ALA A 174 12.30 -23.29 21.54
N ALA A 175 12.92 -22.72 22.58
CA ALA A 175 12.33 -22.69 23.92
C ALA A 175 11.05 -21.86 23.97
N LEU A 176 11.05 -20.70 23.30
CA LEU A 176 9.92 -19.77 23.29
C LEU A 176 8.76 -20.25 22.40
N ASP A 177 9.04 -20.89 21.26
CA ASP A 177 8.02 -21.54 20.43
C ASP A 177 7.37 -22.73 21.15
N ALA A 178 8.15 -23.55 21.86
CA ALA A 178 7.61 -24.62 22.70
C ALA A 178 6.73 -24.06 23.85
N TRP A 179 7.17 -22.98 24.51
CA TRP A 179 6.38 -22.31 25.54
C TRP A 179 5.07 -21.71 24.99
N CYS A 180 5.11 -21.07 23.82
CA CYS A 180 3.92 -20.50 23.19
C CYS A 180 2.93 -21.59 22.75
N GLN A 181 3.40 -22.71 22.21
CA GLN A 181 2.52 -23.82 21.81
C GLN A 181 1.82 -24.46 23.03
N LEU A 182 2.54 -24.56 24.16
CA LEU A 182 2.00 -25.10 25.40
C LEU A 182 1.01 -24.15 26.10
N ASN A 183 1.36 -22.86 26.24
CA ASN A 183 0.64 -21.91 27.12
C ASN A 183 -0.27 -20.92 26.38
N LEU A 184 0.00 -20.65 25.09
CA LEU A 184 -0.78 -19.72 24.25
C LEU A 184 -1.48 -20.41 23.06
N HIS A 185 -1.27 -21.72 22.90
CA HIS A 185 -1.80 -22.56 21.82
C HIS A 185 -1.49 -22.05 20.40
N THR A 186 -0.39 -21.30 20.25
CA THR A 186 0.08 -20.73 18.98
C THR A 186 1.60 -20.80 18.89
N ARG A 187 2.16 -20.57 17.69
CA ARG A 187 3.61 -20.60 17.47
C ARG A 187 4.25 -19.24 17.71
N CYS A 188 5.49 -19.24 18.20
CA CYS A 188 6.28 -18.01 18.29
C CYS A 188 6.84 -17.64 16.90
N PRO A 189 6.55 -16.45 16.35
CA PRO A 189 7.16 -15.98 15.11
C PRO A 189 8.67 -15.80 15.26
N GLN A 190 9.46 -16.19 14.25
CA GLN A 190 10.91 -15.95 14.22
C GLN A 190 11.29 -14.45 14.22
N SER A 191 10.33 -13.57 13.92
CA SER A 191 10.46 -12.12 14.04
C SER A 191 10.36 -11.61 15.48
N PHE A 192 9.72 -12.33 16.41
CA PHE A 192 9.45 -11.82 17.76
C PHE A 192 10.73 -11.51 18.54
N ILE A 193 11.68 -12.45 18.61
CA ILE A 193 12.97 -12.26 19.30
C ILE A 193 13.82 -11.15 18.64
N ARG A 194 13.57 -10.78 17.38
CA ARG A 194 14.20 -9.61 16.74
C ARG A 194 13.48 -8.32 17.15
N TRP A 195 12.16 -8.33 17.12
CA TRP A 195 11.29 -7.19 17.46
C TRP A 195 11.42 -6.75 18.93
N LEU A 196 11.63 -7.69 19.86
CA LEU A 196 11.95 -7.42 21.27
C LEU A 196 13.24 -6.59 21.44
N LYS A 197 14.18 -6.62 20.47
CA LYS A 197 15.39 -5.78 20.49
C LYS A 197 15.15 -4.35 20.01
N THR A 198 13.92 -4.01 19.64
CA THR A 198 13.55 -2.71 19.07
C THR A 198 12.46 -2.00 19.87
N HIS A 199 11.61 -2.74 20.60
CA HIS A 199 10.47 -2.18 21.34
C HIS A 199 10.33 -2.72 22.78
N GLU A 200 11.32 -3.44 23.30
CA GLU A 200 11.36 -4.07 24.64
C GLU A 200 10.04 -4.69 25.12
N ASP A 201 9.20 -4.01 25.91
CA ASP A 201 7.90 -4.53 26.38
C ASP A 201 6.74 -4.12 25.42
N PRO A 202 5.95 -5.07 24.87
CA PRO A 202 4.69 -4.78 24.18
C PRO A 202 3.77 -3.79 24.92
N ARG A 203 3.75 -3.82 26.26
CA ARG A 203 2.92 -2.98 27.12
C ARG A 203 3.32 -1.51 27.16
N GLU A 204 4.50 -1.15 26.61
CA GLU A 204 4.96 0.23 26.48
C GLU A 204 4.58 0.85 25.11
N ILE A 205 4.02 0.05 24.19
CA ILE A 205 3.68 0.45 22.83
C ILE A 205 2.18 0.78 22.76
N ASN A 206 1.84 2.06 22.60
CA ASN A 206 0.45 2.52 22.52
C ASN A 206 -0.33 1.78 21.42
N GLU A 207 0.28 1.60 20.25
CA GLU A 207 -0.28 0.88 19.11
C GLU A 207 -0.52 -0.61 19.38
N TRP A 208 0.16 -1.22 20.36
CA TRP A 208 -0.11 -2.59 20.80
C TRP A 208 -1.24 -2.64 21.84
N ILE A 209 -1.28 -1.67 22.77
CA ILE A 209 -2.36 -1.50 23.75
C ILE A 209 -3.71 -1.30 23.02
N ASP A 210 -3.73 -0.42 22.01
CA ASP A 210 -4.91 -0.17 21.18
C ASP A 210 -5.30 -1.41 20.36
N TYR A 211 -4.33 -2.14 19.79
CA TYR A 211 -4.57 -3.38 19.05
C TYR A 211 -5.18 -4.50 19.92
N VAL A 212 -4.74 -4.65 21.17
CA VAL A 212 -5.26 -5.67 22.09
C VAL A 212 -6.62 -5.28 22.66
N SER A 213 -6.82 -4.00 23.01
CA SER A 213 -8.10 -3.52 23.56
C SER A 213 -9.26 -3.63 22.56
N GLN A 214 -8.98 -3.46 21.26
CA GLN A 214 -9.93 -3.72 20.16
C GLN A 214 -10.27 -5.21 19.95
N GLY A 215 -9.70 -6.12 20.75
CA GLY A 215 -9.79 -7.56 20.54
C GLY A 215 -10.82 -8.32 21.38
N ASN A 216 -11.61 -7.65 22.22
CA ASN A 216 -12.41 -8.26 23.30
C ASN A 216 -13.95 -8.29 23.08
N ASP A 217 -14.41 -8.20 21.83
CA ASP A 217 -15.78 -8.55 21.38
C ASP A 217 -15.78 -9.92 20.66
#